data_AF-A0A0H5RGR6-F1
#
_entry.id   AF-A0A0H5RGR6-F1
#
_cell.length_a   1.000
_cell.length_b   1.000
_cell.length_c   1.000
_cell.angle_alpha   90.00
_cell.angle_beta   90.00
_cell.angle_gamma   90.00
#
_symmetry.space_group_name_H-M   'P 1'
#
loop_
_entity.id
_entity.type
_entity.pdbx_description
1 polymer ?
#
loop_
_entity_poly.entity_id
_entity_poly.type
_entity_poly.pdbx_seq_one_letter_code
_entity_poly.pdbx_strand_id
1 'polypeptide(L)'
;APKLTGKRIVMFSYGSGIASSMFSFAVRQDPASVGRVAKMQECLDIDNRLGQRQKQSPAILEETLACRDKLHTVPSFKPSGSTDWLFPGTYFLANKDSKSRRF
;
A
#
# COMPACT_ATOMS: atom_id res chain seq x y z
N ALA A 1 -4.82 25.47 12.14
CA ALA A 1 -3.63 24.85 11.52
C ALA A 1 -3.66 23.33 11.77
N PRO A 2 -3.15 22.49 10.85
CA PRO A 2 -3.04 21.05 11.06
C PRO A 2 -2.34 20.74 12.39
N LYS A 3 -2.76 19.67 13.09
CA LYS A 3 -2.22 19.30 14.43
C LYS A 3 -0.69 19.10 14.44
N LEU A 4 -0.10 18.83 13.28
CA LEU A 4 1.32 18.55 13.09
C LEU A 4 2.20 19.81 12.90
N THR A 5 1.62 20.99 12.74
CA THR A 5 2.37 22.23 12.48
C THR A 5 3.39 22.50 13.60
N GLY A 6 4.66 22.73 13.21
CA GLY A 6 5.75 23.02 14.15
C GLY A 6 6.28 21.81 14.90
N LYS A 7 5.74 20.61 14.67
CA LYS A 7 6.16 19.39 15.37
C LYS A 7 7.40 18.76 14.72
N ARG A 8 8.23 18.12 15.54
CA ARG A 8 9.25 17.18 15.08
C ARG A 8 8.70 15.76 15.21
N ILE A 9 8.73 15.01 14.12
CA ILE A 9 8.25 13.63 14.05
C ILE A 9 9.49 12.74 13.97
N VAL A 10 9.70 11.92 15.00
CA VAL A 10 10.76 10.91 15.00
C VAL A 10 10.25 9.67 14.28
N MET A 11 11.07 9.13 13.39
CA MET A 11 10.80 7.93 12.61
C MET A 11 11.83 6.87 12.98
N PHE A 12 11.37 5.64 13.15
CA PHE A 12 12.23 4.47 13.30
C PHE A 12 11.93 3.48 12.17
N SER A 13 12.94 3.16 11.38
CA SER A 13 12.86 2.17 10.31
C SER A 13 13.75 0.97 10.66
N TYR A 14 13.20 -0.23 10.48
CA TYR A 14 13.84 -1.49 10.83
C TYR A 14 13.69 -2.50 9.69
N GLY A 15 14.79 -3.20 9.39
CA GLY A 15 14.82 -4.37 8.52
C GLY A 15 15.59 -5.52 9.16
N SER A 16 14.96 -6.70 9.21
CA SER A 16 15.61 -7.94 9.67
C SER A 16 16.89 -8.22 8.89
N GLY A 17 17.91 -8.75 9.56
CA GLY A 17 19.27 -8.89 9.02
C GLY A 17 20.27 -8.13 9.88
N ILE A 18 20.18 -6.78 9.87
CA ILE A 18 20.46 -5.83 10.99
C ILE A 18 20.46 -4.34 10.54
N ALA A 19 19.73 -3.96 9.49
CA ALA A 19 19.73 -2.56 9.04
C ALA A 19 18.61 -1.77 9.72
N SER A 20 18.96 -0.72 10.46
CA SER A 20 17.98 0.18 11.05
C SER A 20 18.44 1.64 11.01
N SER A 21 17.48 2.56 11.07
CA SER A 21 17.77 3.99 11.11
C SER A 21 16.71 4.73 11.91
N MET A 22 17.17 5.59 12.81
CA MET A 22 16.34 6.60 13.46
C MET A 22 16.64 7.95 12.83
N PHE A 23 15.60 8.65 12.39
CA PHE A 23 15.70 9.97 11.77
C PHE A 23 14.47 10.81 12.14
N SER A 24 14.41 12.07 11.72
CA SER A 24 13.26 12.91 12.03
C SER A 24 12.90 13.89 10.93
N PHE A 25 11.62 14.26 10.88
CA PHE A 25 11.10 15.34 10.06
C PHE A 25 10.68 16.51 10.94
N ALA A 26 10.99 17.74 10.52
CA ALA A 26 10.47 18.95 11.15
C ALA A 26 9.37 19.55 10.27
N VAL A 27 8.14 19.58 10.78
CA VAL A 27 7.01 20.18 10.07
C VAL A 27 7.07 21.69 10.25
N ARG A 28 7.37 22.41 9.18
CA ARG A 28 7.52 23.87 9.20
C ARG A 28 6.18 24.56 9.49
N GLN A 29 6.27 25.76 10.06
CA GLN A 29 5.12 26.57 10.44
C GLN A 29 4.70 27.57 9.37
N ASP A 30 5.48 27.70 8.29
CA ASP A 30 5.16 28.62 7.21
C ASP A 30 3.82 28.24 6.53
N PRO A 31 3.03 29.23 6.07
CA PRO A 31 1.71 28.99 5.48
C PRO A 31 1.71 27.98 4.33
N ALA A 32 2.76 27.96 3.50
CA ALA A 32 2.85 27.04 2.38
C ALA A 32 3.02 25.59 2.85
N SER A 33 3.86 25.35 3.86
CA SER A 33 4.03 24.00 4.45
C SER A 33 2.76 23.53 5.15
N VAL A 34 2.08 24.41 5.88
CA VAL A 34 0.77 24.14 6.49
C VAL A 34 -0.25 23.72 5.45
N GLY A 35 -0.35 24.46 4.34
CA GLY A 35 -1.24 24.15 3.23
C GLY A 35 -0.92 22.81 2.56
N ARG A 36 0.36 22.50 2.35
CA ARG A 36 0.80 21.20 1.79
C ARG A 36 0.40 20.03 2.67
N VAL A 37 0.54 20.14 3.99
CA VAL A 37 0.13 19.08 4.93
C VAL A 37 -1.38 18.85 4.89
N ALA A 38 -2.17 19.93 4.87
CA ALA A 38 -3.62 19.83 4.72
C ALA A 38 -4.02 19.18 3.39
N LYS A 39 -3.37 19.57 2.28
CA LYS A 39 -3.63 18.97 0.96
C LYS A 39 -3.24 17.49 0.89
N MET A 40 -2.14 17.09 1.54
CA MET A 40 -1.78 15.68 1.64
C MET A 40 -2.86 14.89 2.38
N GLN A 41 -3.37 15.40 3.50
CA GLN A 41 -4.46 14.74 4.24
C GLN A 41 -5.70 14.57 3.38
N GLU A 42 -6.12 15.63 2.68
CA GLU A 42 -7.27 15.63 1.78
C GLU A 42 -7.09 14.63 0.63
N CYS A 43 -5.94 14.64 -0.06
CA CYS A 43 -5.67 13.74 -1.18
C CYS A 43 -5.55 12.27 -0.77
N LEU A 44 -5.06 12.00 0.44
CA LEU A 44 -4.88 10.64 0.92
C LEU A 44 -6.22 9.99 1.29
N ASP A 45 -7.17 10.76 1.83
CA ASP A 45 -8.53 10.35 2.18
C ASP A 45 -8.62 8.96 2.84
N ILE A 46 -7.77 8.74 3.85
CA ILE A 46 -7.47 7.41 4.38
C ILE A 46 -8.72 6.75 4.98
N ASP A 47 -9.53 7.48 5.75
CA ASP A 47 -10.67 6.91 6.46
C ASP A 47 -11.75 6.40 5.47
N ASN A 48 -12.06 7.19 4.44
CA ASN A 48 -12.99 6.79 3.39
C ASN A 48 -12.46 5.59 2.58
N ARG A 49 -11.20 5.64 2.15
CA ARG A 49 -10.57 4.53 1.40
C ARG A 49 -10.53 3.23 2.19
N LEU A 50 -10.28 3.30 3.49
CA LEU A 50 -10.30 2.12 4.36
C LEU A 50 -11.72 1.59 4.57
N GLY A 51 -12.73 2.49 4.63
CA GLY A 51 -14.14 2.16 4.77
C GLY A 51 -14.76 1.49 3.54
N GLN A 52 -14.23 1.76 2.34
CA GLN A 52 -14.68 1.15 1.08
C GLN A 52 -14.10 -0.25 0.81
N ARG A 53 -13.21 -0.75 1.68
CA ARG A 53 -12.66 -2.10 1.53
C ARG A 53 -13.73 -3.15 1.76
N GLN A 54 -13.58 -4.28 1.07
CA GLN A 54 -14.44 -5.43 1.27
C GLN A 54 -13.83 -6.40 2.28
N LYS A 55 -14.59 -6.70 3.32
CA LYS A 55 -14.21 -7.71 4.31
C LYS A 55 -14.44 -9.10 3.71
N GLN A 56 -13.42 -9.95 3.79
CA GLN A 56 -13.49 -11.35 3.35
C GLN A 56 -13.46 -12.30 4.56
N SER A 57 -13.97 -13.51 4.36
CA SER A 57 -13.92 -14.55 5.39
C SER A 57 -12.50 -15.12 5.53
N PRO A 58 -12.15 -15.71 6.69
CA PRO A 58 -10.89 -16.40 6.86
C PRO A 58 -10.65 -17.51 5.83
N ALA A 59 -11.68 -18.28 5.46
CA ALA A 59 -11.57 -19.35 4.47
C ALA A 59 -11.16 -18.84 3.07
N ILE A 60 -11.72 -17.70 2.63
CA ILE A 60 -11.33 -17.08 1.36
C ILE A 60 -9.88 -16.58 1.42
N LEU A 61 -9.46 -16.04 2.57
CA LEU A 61 -8.07 -15.64 2.78
C LEU A 61 -7.11 -16.84 2.69
N GLU A 62 -7.45 -17.96 3.32
CA GLU A 62 -6.67 -19.20 3.28
C GLU A 62 -6.54 -19.74 1.85
N GLU A 63 -7.64 -19.80 1.10
CA GLU A 63 -7.63 -20.22 -0.30
C GLU A 63 -6.74 -19.30 -1.15
N THR A 64 -6.84 -17.98 -0.93
CA THR A 64 -6.04 -16.97 -1.65
C THR A 64 -4.55 -17.13 -1.34
N LEU A 65 -4.18 -17.39 -0.08
CA LEU A 65 -2.79 -17.63 0.33
C LEU A 65 -2.24 -18.92 -0.27
N ALA A 66 -3.03 -20.00 -0.27
CA ALA A 66 -2.65 -21.27 -0.88
C ALA A 66 -2.46 -21.13 -2.40
N CYS A 67 -3.32 -20.37 -3.07
CA CYS A 67 -3.17 -20.05 -4.49
C CYS A 67 -1.87 -19.27 -4.75
N ARG A 68 -1.57 -18.25 -3.93
CA ARG A 68 -0.35 -17.46 -4.04
C ARG A 68 0.91 -18.31 -3.87
N ASP A 69 0.92 -19.22 -2.90
CA ASP A 69 2.04 -20.13 -2.65
C ASP A 69 2.31 -21.02 -3.88
N LYS A 70 1.27 -21.68 -4.40
CA LYS A 70 1.35 -22.49 -5.62
C LYS A 70 1.90 -21.73 -6.82
N LEU A 71 1.54 -20.45 -6.98
CA LEU A 71 1.93 -19.64 -8.15
C LEU A 71 3.28 -18.95 -8.00
N HIS A 72 3.90 -18.94 -6.81
CA HIS A 72 5.07 -18.10 -6.52
C HIS A 72 6.25 -18.37 -7.47
N THR A 73 6.53 -19.64 -7.77
CA THR A 73 7.64 -20.09 -8.62
C THR A 73 7.22 -20.52 -10.01
N VAL A 74 5.92 -20.50 -10.32
CA VAL A 74 5.39 -20.98 -11.60
C VAL A 74 5.85 -20.06 -12.73
N PRO A 75 6.45 -20.60 -13.81
CA PRO A 75 7.03 -19.78 -14.87
C PRO A 75 5.97 -19.01 -15.64
N SER A 76 4.80 -19.61 -15.91
CA SER A 76 3.72 -19.03 -16.72
C SER A 76 2.35 -19.28 -16.08
N PHE A 77 1.53 -18.25 -15.93
CA PHE A 77 0.15 -18.37 -15.47
C PHE A 77 -0.69 -17.13 -15.80
N LYS A 78 -2.01 -17.31 -15.82
CA LYS A 78 -2.99 -16.23 -15.83
C LYS A 78 -3.68 -16.19 -14.46
N PRO A 79 -3.70 -15.05 -13.75
CA PRO A 79 -4.43 -14.95 -12.48
C PRO A 79 -5.91 -15.30 -12.65
N SER A 80 -6.46 -16.07 -11.70
CA SER A 80 -7.87 -16.49 -11.68
C SER A 80 -8.78 -15.59 -10.83
N GLY A 81 -8.20 -14.67 -10.05
CA GLY A 81 -8.96 -13.76 -9.19
C GLY A 81 -9.76 -12.74 -10.00
N SER A 82 -10.98 -12.44 -9.55
CA SER A 82 -11.81 -11.40 -10.16
C SER A 82 -11.19 -10.00 -9.94
N THR A 83 -11.28 -9.17 -10.98
CA THR A 83 -10.90 -7.75 -10.94
C THR A 83 -12.02 -6.83 -10.48
N ASP A 84 -13.24 -7.34 -10.27
CA ASP A 84 -14.43 -6.54 -9.95
C ASP A 84 -14.32 -5.82 -8.61
N TRP A 85 -13.49 -6.35 -7.72
CA TRP A 85 -13.26 -5.81 -6.38
C TRP A 85 -12.15 -4.76 -6.33
N LEU A 86 -11.45 -4.54 -7.46
CA LEU A 86 -10.38 -3.56 -7.54
C LEU A 86 -10.97 -2.15 -7.67
N PHE A 87 -10.34 -1.19 -7.00
CA PHE A 87 -10.72 0.22 -7.18
C PHE A 87 -10.45 0.67 -8.62
N PRO A 88 -11.28 1.58 -9.18
CA PRO A 88 -11.05 2.14 -10.50
C PRO A 88 -9.62 2.69 -10.67
N GLY A 89 -8.97 2.35 -11.79
CA GLY A 89 -7.58 2.75 -12.08
C GLY A 89 -6.50 1.87 -11.42
N THR A 90 -6.87 0.80 -10.70
CA THR A 90 -5.90 -0.14 -10.13
C THR A 90 -5.24 -0.97 -11.23
N TYR A 91 -3.91 -0.90 -11.32
CA TYR A 91 -3.12 -1.83 -12.14
C TYR A 91 -3.14 -3.22 -11.52
N PHE A 92 -3.26 -4.25 -12.36
CA PHE A 92 -3.24 -5.66 -11.94
C PHE A 92 -2.38 -6.48 -12.90
N LEU A 93 -1.99 -7.69 -12.47
CA LEU A 93 -1.28 -8.64 -13.32
C LEU A 93 -2.28 -9.30 -14.27
N ALA A 94 -2.18 -9.05 -15.56
CA ALA A 94 -2.99 -9.71 -16.59
C ALA A 94 -2.48 -11.12 -16.88
N ASN A 95 -1.17 -11.31 -17.01
CA ASN A 95 -0.54 -12.64 -17.13
C ASN A 95 0.97 -12.62 -16.85
N LYS A 96 1.51 -13.80 -16.54
CA LYS A 96 2.94 -14.09 -16.58
C LYS A 96 3.19 -15.13 -17.66
N ASP A 97 4.10 -14.88 -18.58
CA ASP A 97 4.42 -15.84 -19.64
C ASP A 97 5.58 -16.77 -19.29
N SER A 98 5.86 -17.76 -20.16
CA SER A 98 6.93 -18.75 -19.95
C SER A 98 8.35 -18.18 -19.84
N LYS A 99 8.56 -16.91 -20.24
CA LYS A 99 9.82 -16.18 -20.05
C LYS A 99 9.82 -15.35 -18.77
N SER A 100 8.84 -15.56 -17.89
CA SER A 100 8.61 -14.80 -16.67
C SER A 100 8.36 -13.30 -16.87
N ARG A 101 7.97 -12.88 -18.09
CA ARG A 101 7.52 -11.51 -18.35
C ARG A 101 6.13 -11.33 -17.77
N ARG A 102 5.87 -10.17 -17.16
CA ARG A 102 4.61 -9.82 -16.52
C ARG A 102 3.92 -8.73 -17.34
N PHE A 103 2.64 -8.92 -17.58
CA PHE A 103 1.77 -7.99 -18.32
C PHE A 103 0.59 -7.64 -17.43
#